data_AF-A0A1U7CSS3-F1
#
_entry.id   AF-A0A1U7CSS3-F1
#
_cell.length_a   1.000
_cell.length_b   1.000
_cell.length_c   1.000
_cell.angle_alpha   90.00
_cell.angle_beta   90.00
_cell.angle_gamma   90.00
#
_symmetry.space_group_name_H-M   'P 1'
#
loop_
_entity.id
_entity.type
_entity.pdbx_description
1 polymer ?
#
loop_
_entity_poly.entity_id
_entity_poly.type
_entity_poly.pdbx_seq_one_letter_code
_entity_poly.pdbx_strand_id
1 'polypeptide(L)'
;MPPEQVVGSSVKVRYEEREGKPVLIRLPEVAFIDDRAGKPDGIYRAAGRRPIAAFGNSDGDYELLRWTTAGPGSRLGLIVHHTDADREWAYDRDSHSGRLAKALDEAPARGWLVVDMKNDWKTVFRFQR
;
A
#
# COMPACT_ATOMS: atom_id res chain seq x y z
N MET A 1 -15.09 -4.31 -0.81
CA MET A 1 -14.52 -3.06 -0.29
C MET A 1 -15.34 -1.93 -0.87
N PRO A 2 -15.96 -1.07 -0.05
CA PRO A 2 -16.69 0.08 -0.56
C PRO A 2 -15.71 1.16 -1.08
N PRO A 3 -16.07 1.94 -2.12
CA PRO A 3 -15.14 2.87 -2.77
C PRO A 3 -14.51 3.91 -1.85
N GLU A 4 -15.24 4.37 -0.82
CA GLU A 4 -14.77 5.34 0.18
C GLU A 4 -13.68 4.79 1.12
N GLN A 5 -13.42 3.48 1.08
CA GLN A 5 -12.31 2.84 1.79
C GLN A 5 -11.11 2.56 0.87
N VAL A 6 -11.10 3.13 -0.34
CA VAL A 6 -10.01 2.98 -1.31
C VAL A 6 -9.27 4.32 -1.44
N VAL A 7 -7.99 4.31 -1.10
CA VAL A 7 -7.06 5.42 -1.32
C VAL A 7 -6.10 5.02 -2.44
N GLY A 8 -5.80 5.95 -3.33
CA GLY A 8 -4.94 5.71 -4.47
C GLY A 8 -4.60 7.01 -5.21
N SER A 9 -3.65 6.90 -6.15
CA SER A 9 -3.30 8.01 -7.03
C SER A 9 -4.53 8.49 -7.81
N SER A 10 -4.66 9.81 -7.97
CA SER A 10 -5.84 10.42 -8.57
C SER A 10 -5.47 11.57 -9.51
N VAL A 11 -6.41 11.88 -10.41
CA VAL A 11 -6.35 13.05 -11.30
C VAL A 11 -7.34 14.10 -10.80
N LYS A 12 -7.11 15.36 -11.15
CA LYS A 12 -8.06 16.42 -10.81
C LYS A 12 -9.40 16.17 -11.48
N VAL A 13 -10.47 16.45 -10.75
CA VAL A 13 -11.83 16.46 -11.27
C VAL A 13 -12.39 17.87 -11.25
N ARG A 14 -13.24 18.18 -12.22
CA ARG A 14 -13.94 19.47 -12.29
C ARG A 14 -15.42 19.23 -12.42
N TYR A 15 -16.20 19.96 -11.63
CA TYR A 15 -17.64 20.07 -11.80
C TYR A 15 -17.95 20.93 -13.03
N GLU A 16 -18.82 20.43 -13.89
CA GLU A 16 -19.31 21.13 -15.07
C GLU A 16 -20.80 20.86 -15.25
N GLU A 17 -21.49 21.75 -15.98
CA GLU A 17 -22.82 21.48 -16.51
C GLU A 17 -22.70 21.20 -18.01
N ARG A 18 -23.21 20.05 -18.46
CA ARG A 18 -23.22 19.65 -19.87
C ARG A 18 -24.65 19.32 -20.27
N GLU A 19 -25.18 20.03 -21.26
CA GLU A 19 -26.57 19.87 -21.73
C GLU A 19 -27.59 19.97 -20.58
N GLY A 20 -27.37 20.91 -19.65
CA GLY A 20 -28.23 21.11 -18.47
C GLY A 20 -28.08 20.06 -17.37
N LYS A 21 -27.09 19.16 -17.45
CA LYS A 21 -26.84 18.11 -16.44
C LYS A 21 -25.53 18.34 -15.68
N PRO A 22 -25.54 18.25 -14.34
CA PRO A 22 -24.32 18.32 -13.54
C PRO A 22 -23.46 17.06 -13.75
N VAL A 23 -22.19 17.25 -14.07
CA VAL A 23 -21.22 16.17 -14.28
C VAL A 23 -19.88 16.48 -13.61
N LEU A 24 -19.10 15.44 -13.32
CA LEU A 24 -17.69 15.55 -12.94
C LEU A 24 -16.84 15.04 -14.09
N ILE A 25 -15.92 15.86 -14.58
CA ILE A 25 -14.99 15.47 -15.65
C ILE A 25 -13.60 15.25 -15.07
N ARG A 26 -12.87 14.27 -15.61
CA ARG A 26 -11.46 14.03 -15.28
C ARG A 26 -10.59 14.94 -16.14
N LEU A 27 -9.67 15.64 -15.50
CA LEU A 27 -8.68 16.48 -16.17
C LEU A 27 -7.40 15.67 -16.44
N PRO A 28 -6.64 15.98 -17.50
CA PRO A 28 -5.32 15.40 -17.75
C PRO A 28 -4.25 16.00 -16.82
N GLU A 29 -4.56 16.09 -15.52
CA GLU A 29 -3.71 16.71 -14.51
C GLU A 29 -3.71 15.84 -13.25
N VAL A 30 -2.52 15.56 -12.71
CA VAL A 30 -2.36 14.79 -11.47
C VAL A 30 -2.88 15.59 -10.29
N ALA A 31 -3.76 14.99 -9.48
CA ALA A 31 -4.19 15.54 -8.21
C ALA A 31 -3.30 15.03 -7.06
N PHE A 32 -2.98 13.73 -7.09
CA PHE A 32 -2.28 13.08 -6.00
C PHE A 32 -1.58 11.80 -6.46
N ILE A 33 -0.38 11.54 -5.91
CA ILE A 33 0.38 10.30 -6.10
C ILE A 33 0.42 9.57 -4.76
N ASP A 34 -0.21 8.40 -4.70
CA ASP A 34 -0.33 7.57 -3.50
C ASP A 34 0.81 6.54 -3.43
N ASP A 35 2.05 7.01 -3.38
CA ASP A 35 3.23 6.15 -3.25
C ASP A 35 4.25 6.75 -2.27
N ARG A 36 5.01 5.90 -1.58
CA ARG A 36 6.02 6.30 -0.58
C ARG A 36 5.43 7.24 0.48
N ALA A 37 6.02 8.42 0.67
CA ALA A 37 5.53 9.47 1.54
C ALA A 37 4.10 9.96 1.19
N GLY A 38 3.64 9.74 -0.04
CA GLY A 38 2.25 9.96 -0.43
C GLY A 38 1.29 9.06 0.34
N LYS A 39 1.62 7.80 0.62
CA LYS A 39 0.68 6.87 1.28
C LYS A 39 0.16 7.38 2.64
N PRO A 40 1.02 7.81 3.59
CA PRO A 40 0.56 8.46 4.82
C PRO A 40 -0.34 9.69 4.57
N ASP A 41 0.04 10.55 3.62
CA ASP A 41 -0.71 11.76 3.30
C ASP A 41 -2.10 11.44 2.77
N GLY A 42 -2.19 10.46 1.87
CA GLY A 42 -3.44 10.00 1.25
C GLY A 42 -4.39 9.42 2.30
N ILE A 43 -3.89 8.54 3.15
CA ILE A 43 -4.68 7.94 4.24
C ILE A 43 -5.15 9.03 5.20
N TYR A 44 -4.29 9.96 5.62
CA TYR A 44 -4.69 11.02 6.53
C TYR A 44 -5.72 11.96 5.90
N ARG A 45 -5.60 12.30 4.61
CA ARG A 45 -6.59 13.10 3.88
C ARG A 45 -7.95 12.40 3.77
N ALA A 46 -7.96 11.09 3.54
CA ALA A 46 -9.19 10.32 3.35
C ALA A 46 -9.88 9.95 4.67
N ALA A 47 -9.11 9.52 5.68
CA ALA A 47 -9.64 8.95 6.91
C ALA A 47 -9.41 9.83 8.15
N GLY A 48 -8.57 10.86 8.08
CA GLY A 48 -8.25 11.76 9.20
C GLY A 48 -7.54 11.10 10.38
N ARG A 49 -7.07 9.86 10.23
CA ARG A 49 -6.59 9.03 11.34
C ARG A 49 -5.36 8.22 10.93
N ARG A 50 -4.46 8.02 11.89
CA ARG A 50 -3.35 7.07 11.75
C ARG A 50 -3.87 5.64 11.90
N PRO A 51 -3.55 4.71 10.98
CA PRO A 51 -3.85 3.30 11.14
C PRO A 51 -3.22 2.71 12.41
N ILE A 52 -3.79 1.61 12.89
CA ILE A 52 -3.19 0.79 13.95
C ILE A 52 -2.39 -0.39 13.39
N ALA A 53 -2.63 -0.75 12.13
CA ALA A 53 -1.95 -1.82 11.42
C ALA A 53 -1.73 -1.43 9.95
N ALA A 54 -0.59 -1.82 9.38
CA ALA A 54 -0.27 -1.64 7.97
C ALA A 54 0.44 -2.87 7.42
N PHE A 55 0.14 -3.20 6.17
CA PHE A 55 0.64 -4.36 5.44
C PHE A 55 1.18 -3.85 4.11
N GLY A 56 2.47 -4.07 3.86
CA GLY A 56 3.14 -3.67 2.62
C GLY A 56 3.92 -4.83 2.02
N ASN A 57 4.51 -4.63 0.85
CA ASN A 57 5.34 -5.63 0.18
C ASN A 57 6.54 -5.02 -0.56
N SER A 58 6.72 -3.69 -0.46
CA SER A 58 7.76 -2.98 -1.21
C SER A 58 8.34 -1.81 -0.41
N ASP A 59 9.43 -1.24 -0.91
CA ASP A 59 10.01 0.01 -0.38
C ASP A 59 9.06 1.22 -0.56
N GLY A 60 8.06 1.12 -1.46
CA GLY A 60 6.98 2.12 -1.58
C GLY A 60 6.05 2.15 -0.36
N ASP A 61 6.09 1.13 0.50
CA ASP A 61 5.31 1.06 1.74
C ASP A 61 6.09 1.52 2.96
N TYR A 62 7.37 1.88 2.81
CA TYR A 62 8.25 2.18 3.93
C TYR A 62 7.72 3.31 4.82
N GLU A 63 7.33 4.45 4.24
CA GLU A 63 6.80 5.58 5.00
C GLU A 63 5.45 5.24 5.66
N LEU A 64 4.61 4.43 5.00
CA LEU A 64 3.34 3.95 5.54
C LEU A 64 3.54 3.07 6.77
N LEU A 65 4.40 2.05 6.66
CA LEU A 65 4.74 1.15 7.76
C LEU A 65 5.34 1.93 8.93
N ARG A 66 6.26 2.86 8.66
CA ARG A 66 6.89 3.71 9.68
C ARG A 66 5.88 4.62 10.36
N TRP A 67 5.05 5.31 9.60
CA TRP A 67 4.04 6.21 10.16
C TRP A 67 3.04 5.43 11.03
N THR A 68 2.55 4.29 10.55
CA THR A 68 1.62 3.45 11.30
C THR A 68 2.21 2.96 12.63
N THR A 69 3.44 2.44 12.60
CA THR A 69 4.08 1.80 13.76
C THR A 69 4.71 2.77 14.76
N ALA A 70 4.97 4.03 14.38
CA ALA A 70 5.47 5.06 15.29
C ALA A 70 4.40 5.68 16.22
N GLY A 71 3.15 5.22 16.15
CA GLY A 71 2.07 5.71 17.00
C GLY A 71 2.06 5.06 18.41
N PRO A 72 1.42 5.70 19.41
CA PRO A 72 1.37 5.16 20.78
C PRO A 72 0.46 3.94 20.92
N GLY A 73 0.82 3.00 21.79
CA GLY A 73 0.06 1.77 22.04
C GLY A 73 0.35 0.67 21.02
N SER A 74 -0.41 -0.42 21.06
CA SER A 74 -0.19 -1.59 20.19
C SER A 74 -0.31 -1.22 18.71
N ARG A 75 0.73 -1.53 17.93
CA ARG A 75 0.81 -1.28 16.48
C ARG A 75 1.36 -2.49 15.76
N LEU A 76 0.92 -2.68 14.51
CA LEU A 76 1.38 -3.77 13.65
C LEU A 76 1.90 -3.22 12.32
N GLY A 77 3.13 -3.59 11.97
CA GLY A 77 3.66 -3.45 10.63
C GLY A 77 3.97 -4.84 10.09
N LEU A 78 3.54 -5.14 8.88
CA LEU A 78 3.80 -6.41 8.22
C LEU A 78 4.33 -6.17 6.81
N ILE A 79 5.34 -6.94 6.43
CA ILE A 79 5.89 -7.02 5.08
C ILE A 79 5.61 -8.41 4.53
N VAL A 80 4.98 -8.47 3.35
CA VAL A 80 4.88 -9.70 2.56
C VAL A 80 6.15 -9.83 1.74
N HIS A 81 6.94 -10.86 2.02
CA HIS A 81 8.13 -11.19 1.25
C HIS A 81 7.79 -12.29 0.24
N HIS A 82 7.84 -11.92 -1.04
CA HIS A 82 7.58 -12.80 -2.17
C HIS A 82 8.76 -13.75 -2.37
N THR A 83 8.72 -14.91 -1.70
CA THR A 83 9.78 -15.94 -1.69
C THR A 83 9.43 -17.19 -2.50
N ASP A 84 8.25 -17.21 -3.14
CA ASP A 84 7.68 -18.44 -3.70
C ASP A 84 7.57 -18.39 -5.23
N ALA A 85 8.66 -18.77 -5.90
CA ALA A 85 8.68 -18.86 -7.37
C ALA A 85 7.84 -20.02 -7.94
N ASP A 86 7.40 -20.97 -7.12
CA ASP A 86 6.67 -22.17 -7.56
C ASP A 86 5.16 -21.89 -7.63
N ARG A 87 4.63 -21.21 -6.61
CA ARG A 87 3.20 -20.89 -6.46
C ARG A 87 2.87 -19.45 -6.83
N GLU A 88 3.86 -18.56 -6.87
CA GLU A 88 3.75 -17.16 -7.24
C GLU A 88 5.05 -16.69 -7.91
N TRP A 89 5.66 -15.61 -7.42
CA TRP A 89 6.92 -15.06 -7.89
C TRP A 89 7.89 -14.98 -6.71
N ALA A 90 9.19 -15.06 -7.01
CA ALA A 90 10.24 -14.74 -6.04
C ALA A 90 10.96 -13.47 -6.48
N TYR A 91 10.81 -12.38 -5.71
CA TYR A 91 11.45 -11.11 -6.01
C TYR A 91 11.58 -10.23 -4.76
N ASP A 92 12.67 -9.47 -4.69
CA ASP A 92 12.94 -8.53 -3.61
C ASP A 92 13.78 -7.33 -4.08
N ARG A 93 15.11 -7.37 -3.93
CA ARG A 93 16.03 -6.24 -3.98
C ARG A 93 16.35 -5.76 -5.39
N ASP A 94 16.34 -6.67 -6.36
CA ASP A 94 16.72 -6.40 -7.75
C ASP A 94 15.50 -6.21 -8.68
N SER A 95 14.29 -6.23 -8.10
CA SER A 95 13.08 -6.05 -8.89
C SER A 95 12.93 -4.61 -9.37
N HIS A 96 12.55 -4.45 -10.63
CA HIS A 96 12.22 -3.14 -11.22
C HIS A 96 10.84 -2.63 -10.75
N SER A 97 9.95 -3.53 -10.35
CA SER A 97 8.61 -3.24 -9.83
C SER A 97 8.41 -3.95 -8.49
N GLY A 98 7.91 -3.25 -7.48
CA GLY A 98 7.75 -3.84 -6.15
C GLY A 98 9.08 -4.13 -5.45
N ARG A 99 10.14 -3.38 -5.76
CA ARG A 99 11.45 -3.50 -5.10
C ARG A 99 11.29 -3.48 -3.57
N LEU A 100 11.84 -4.48 -2.89
CA LEU A 100 11.83 -4.63 -1.45
C LEU A 100 13.28 -4.79 -0.96
N ALA A 101 13.87 -3.72 -0.47
CA ALA A 101 15.25 -3.73 0.02
C ALA A 101 15.35 -2.97 1.34
N LYS A 102 15.08 -1.66 1.33
CA LYS A 102 15.17 -0.81 2.52
C LYS A 102 14.18 -1.25 3.60
N ALA A 103 12.93 -1.51 3.22
CA ALA A 103 11.92 -1.91 4.19
C ALA A 103 12.23 -3.28 4.81
N LEU A 104 12.83 -4.19 4.04
CA LEU A 104 13.27 -5.50 4.51
C LEU A 104 14.45 -5.38 5.48
N ASP A 105 15.45 -4.55 5.17
CA ASP A 105 16.62 -4.31 6.03
C ASP A 105 16.23 -3.69 7.37
N GLU A 106 15.26 -2.78 7.37
CA GLU A 106 14.84 -2.07 8.59
C GLU A 106 13.79 -2.82 9.41
N ALA A 107 13.18 -3.88 8.87
CA ALA A 107 12.08 -4.60 9.52
C ALA A 107 12.42 -5.09 10.93
N PRO A 108 13.57 -5.76 11.20
CA PRO A 108 13.89 -6.26 12.53
C PRO A 108 14.03 -5.14 13.57
N ALA A 109 14.70 -4.04 13.20
CA ALA A 109 14.91 -2.89 14.09
C ALA A 109 13.61 -2.13 14.39
N ARG A 110 12.60 -2.26 13.52
CA ARG A 110 11.30 -1.60 13.66
C ARG A 110 10.21 -2.51 14.23
N GLY A 111 10.51 -3.78 14.47
CA GLY A 111 9.53 -4.77 14.91
C GLY A 111 8.45 -5.04 13.85
N TRP A 112 8.76 -4.87 12.56
CA TRP A 112 7.86 -5.26 11.49
C TRP A 112 7.94 -6.76 11.25
N LEU A 113 6.79 -7.42 11.20
CA LEU A 113 6.71 -8.83 10.88
C LEU A 113 7.01 -9.03 9.39
N VAL A 114 7.93 -9.92 9.06
CA VAL A 114 8.19 -10.32 7.67
C VAL A 114 7.57 -11.69 7.46
N VAL A 115 6.62 -11.78 6.54
CA VAL A 115 5.97 -13.01 6.13
C VAL A 115 6.73 -13.59 4.96
N ASP A 116 7.19 -14.83 5.09
CA ASP A 116 7.76 -15.61 4.00
C ASP A 116 6.62 -16.34 3.27
N MET A 117 6.26 -15.90 2.07
CA MET A 117 5.12 -16.50 1.35
C MET A 117 5.27 -18.01 1.14
N LYS A 118 6.49 -18.50 0.86
CA LYS A 118 6.75 -19.92 0.64
C LYS A 118 6.50 -20.75 1.90
N ASN A 119 7.00 -20.28 3.03
CA ASN A 119 7.01 -21.05 4.28
C ASN A 119 5.76 -20.81 5.14
N ASP A 120 5.19 -19.61 5.12
CA ASP A 120 4.12 -19.22 6.05
C ASP A 120 2.71 -19.41 5.48
N TRP A 121 2.56 -19.43 4.16
CA TRP A 121 1.25 -19.55 3.51
C TRP A 121 1.00 -20.98 3.02
N LYS A 122 -0.09 -21.57 3.51
CA LYS A 122 -0.58 -22.89 3.04
C LYS A 122 -1.15 -22.82 1.62
N THR A 123 -1.81 -21.72 1.29
CA THR A 123 -2.48 -21.51 0.01
C THR A 123 -2.24 -20.07 -0.43
N VAL A 124 -1.80 -19.86 -1.67
CA VAL A 124 -1.56 -18.51 -2.22
C VAL A 124 -2.82 -18.00 -2.90
N PHE A 125 -3.41 -18.81 -3.79
CA PHE A 125 -4.63 -18.44 -4.50
C PHE A 125 -5.81 -19.31 -4.09
N ARG A 126 -6.98 -18.70 -3.93
CA ARG A 126 -8.22 -19.40 -3.55
C ARG A 126 -8.60 -20.58 -4.48
N PHE A 127 -8.17 -20.54 -5.75
CA PHE A 127 -8.48 -21.59 -6.72
C PHE A 127 -7.51 -22.78 -6.69
N GLN A 128 -6.37 -22.67 -5.98
CA GLN A 128 -5.49 -23.79 -5.71
C GLN A 128 -6.19 -24.70 -4.69
N ARG A 129 -6.62 -25.89 -5.12
CA ARG A 129 -7.19 -26.93 -4.26
C ARG A 129 -6.12 -27.89 -3.80
#